data_AF-B7S481-F1
#
_entry.id   AF-B7S481-F1
#
_cell.length_a   1.000
_cell.length_b   1.000
_cell.length_c   1.000
_cell.angle_alpha   90.00
_cell.angle_beta   90.00
_cell.angle_gamma   90.00
#
_symmetry.space_group_name_H-M   'P 1'
#
loop_
_entity.id
_entity.type
_entity.pdbx_description
1 polymer ?
#
loop_
_entity_poly.entity_id
_entity_poly.type
_entity_poly.pdbx_seq_one_letter_code
_entity_poly.pdbx_strand_id
1 'polypeptide(L)'
;MALQNAPSATRFVTHKKCPFAQKAWCALECLQTPYQLEEIPLYGANGKPDWFWKLNPQGTVPVLVCHGGAVVFPDSDVILDQIEKGVVKGAVSLYPDDNEGDQRRIREWRDRINAMLPVGKLCVLDQSAVALQPLLQSMDQAVVGPYLVGEQITTADCHAFPFLWRLNDEFDLTEYKRLQSWLKTCEEQTAFRKTIQSSWWWWW
;
A
#
# COMPACT_ATOMS: atom_id res chain seq x y z
N MET A 1 35.46 -18.23 16.21
CA MET A 1 34.33 -19.15 15.94
C MET A 1 33.13 -18.63 16.73
N ALA A 2 31.99 -18.23 16.19
CA ALA A 2 31.54 -18.11 14.81
C ALA A 2 30.47 -17.00 14.80
N LEU A 3 30.68 -15.90 14.05
CA LEU A 3 29.59 -15.02 13.65
C LEU A 3 29.00 -15.64 12.38
N GLN A 4 28.18 -16.67 12.55
CA GLN A 4 27.43 -17.26 11.45
C GLN A 4 26.26 -16.34 11.11
N ASN A 5 26.50 -15.52 10.08
CA ASN A 5 25.54 -14.99 9.11
C ASN A 5 24.06 -15.27 9.42
N ALA A 6 23.42 -14.36 10.14
CA ALA A 6 21.99 -14.15 9.88
C ALA A 6 21.88 -13.67 8.41
N PRO A 7 20.97 -14.21 7.59
CA PRO A 7 20.64 -13.56 6.33
C PRO A 7 20.29 -12.12 6.68
N SER A 8 21.01 -11.18 6.10
CA SER A 8 20.97 -9.78 6.50
C SER A 8 19.53 -9.27 6.38
N ALA A 9 18.83 -9.15 7.50
CA ALA A 9 17.39 -9.08 7.55
C ALA A 9 16.84 -7.87 6.79
N THR A 10 15.78 -8.08 6.02
CA THR A 10 15.03 -6.98 5.38
C THR A 10 14.41 -6.11 6.47
N ARG A 11 14.62 -4.79 6.42
CA ARG A 11 14.00 -3.82 7.32
C ARG A 11 12.95 -3.01 6.57
N PHE A 12 11.76 -2.91 7.13
CA PHE A 12 10.68 -2.08 6.62
C PHE A 12 10.54 -0.85 7.53
N VAL A 13 11.13 0.26 7.10
CA VAL A 13 11.08 1.53 7.83
C VAL A 13 9.78 2.23 7.46
N THR A 14 8.93 2.52 8.45
CA THR A 14 7.55 2.91 8.21
C THR A 14 6.99 3.84 9.30
N HIS A 15 5.78 4.33 9.09
CA HIS A 15 4.92 4.87 10.13
C HIS A 15 3.52 4.26 9.95
N LYS A 16 2.98 3.57 10.95
CA LYS A 16 1.81 2.68 10.74
C LYS A 16 0.54 3.40 10.29
N LYS A 17 0.41 4.70 10.57
CA LYS A 17 -0.75 5.52 10.19
C LYS A 17 -0.72 6.06 8.75
N CYS A 18 0.41 5.93 8.06
CA CYS A 18 0.65 6.50 6.73
C CYS A 18 0.04 5.59 5.63
N PRO A 19 -1.01 6.01 4.89
CA PRO A 19 -1.63 5.18 3.84
C PRO A 19 -0.68 4.70 2.73
N PHE A 20 0.24 5.52 2.24
CA PHE A 20 1.18 5.06 1.20
C PHE A 20 2.27 4.15 1.80
N ALA A 21 2.59 4.26 3.11
CA ALA A 21 3.38 3.20 3.76
C ALA A 21 2.57 1.91 3.91
N GLN A 22 1.27 2.03 4.19
CA GLN A 22 0.38 0.89 4.30
C GLN A 22 0.29 0.09 3.00
N LYS A 23 0.33 0.70 1.79
CA LYS A 23 0.32 -0.09 0.54
C LYS A 23 1.49 -1.06 0.42
N ALA A 24 2.70 -0.60 0.75
CA ALA A 24 3.88 -1.46 0.78
C ALA A 24 3.79 -2.50 1.91
N TRP A 25 3.22 -2.13 3.06
CA TRP A 25 3.00 -3.05 4.17
C TRP A 25 2.04 -4.19 3.82
N CYS A 26 0.90 -3.87 3.20
CA CYS A 26 -0.04 -4.87 2.67
C CYS A 26 0.67 -5.82 1.72
N ALA A 27 1.45 -5.29 0.76
CA ALA A 27 2.16 -6.11 -0.20
C ALA A 27 3.18 -7.06 0.46
N LEU A 28 3.96 -6.59 1.44
CA LEU A 28 4.91 -7.43 2.18
C LEU A 28 4.23 -8.53 2.99
N GLU A 29 3.09 -8.23 3.63
CA GLU A 29 2.29 -9.22 4.35
C GLU A 29 1.65 -10.25 3.40
N CYS A 30 1.08 -9.80 2.28
CA CYS A 30 0.51 -10.68 1.26
C CYS A 30 1.56 -11.60 0.63
N LEU A 31 2.76 -11.08 0.35
CA LEU A 31 3.90 -11.88 -0.09
C LEU A 31 4.40 -12.87 0.96
N GLN A 32 4.10 -12.66 2.24
CA GLN A 32 4.73 -13.37 3.35
C GLN A 32 6.26 -13.20 3.37
N THR A 33 6.74 -12.01 2.99
CA THR A 33 8.18 -11.69 3.03
C THR A 33 8.60 -11.50 4.49
N PRO A 34 9.65 -12.16 5.00
CA PRO A 34 10.17 -11.87 6.33
C PRO A 34 10.81 -10.48 6.36
N TYR A 35 10.38 -9.63 7.30
CA TYR A 35 10.99 -8.32 7.52
C TYR A 35 10.93 -7.93 9.00
N GLN A 36 11.83 -7.04 9.39
CA GLN A 36 11.78 -6.33 10.66
C GLN A 36 11.06 -5.00 10.45
N LEU A 37 9.92 -4.80 11.12
CA LEU A 37 9.22 -3.52 11.10
C LEU A 37 9.97 -2.52 11.98
N GLU A 38 10.33 -1.38 11.42
CA GLU A 38 10.97 -0.28 12.14
C GLU A 38 10.13 0.97 12.00
N GLU A 39 9.37 1.27 13.03
CA GLU A 39 8.51 2.45 13.05
C GLU A 39 9.32 3.69 13.45
N ILE A 40 9.20 4.75 12.67
CA ILE A 40 9.80 6.05 12.96
C ILE A 40 8.71 7.11 13.15
N PRO A 41 8.92 8.11 14.02
CA PRO A 41 8.04 9.27 14.09
C PRO A 41 8.13 10.10 12.80
N LEU A 42 6.99 10.56 12.29
CA LEU A 42 6.95 11.53 11.18
C LEU A 42 6.87 12.98 11.66
N TYR A 43 6.32 13.18 12.87
CA TYR A 43 6.04 14.47 13.49
C TYR A 43 6.35 14.41 14.99
N GLY A 44 6.37 15.58 15.65
CA GLY A 44 6.63 15.72 17.08
C GLY A 44 7.97 16.41 17.35
N ALA A 45 8.20 16.75 18.63
CA ALA A 45 9.34 17.56 19.06
C ALA A 45 10.72 16.98 18.69
N ASN A 46 10.81 15.65 18.55
CA ASN A 46 12.06 14.95 18.25
C ASN A 46 12.28 14.73 16.74
N GLY A 47 11.32 15.12 15.88
CA GLY A 47 11.42 14.96 14.42
C GLY A 47 11.70 13.53 13.97
N LYS A 48 12.15 13.39 12.71
CA LYS A 48 12.67 12.13 12.17
C LYS A 48 14.13 11.95 12.60
N PRO A 49 14.57 10.73 12.92
CA PRO A 49 15.94 10.50 13.41
C PRO A 49 16.99 10.78 12.32
N ASP A 50 18.18 11.26 12.72
CA ASP A 50 19.26 11.66 11.78
C ASP A 50 19.69 10.58 10.80
N TRP A 51 19.69 9.31 11.24
CA TRP A 51 20.04 8.18 10.38
C TRP A 51 19.03 8.01 9.23
N PHE A 52 17.77 8.40 9.44
CA PHE A 52 16.73 8.27 8.43
C PHE A 52 16.92 9.29 7.31
N TRP A 53 17.36 10.51 7.62
CA TRP A 53 17.69 11.51 6.60
C TRP A 53 18.85 11.08 5.70
N LYS A 54 19.81 10.31 6.24
CA LYS A 54 20.87 9.69 5.44
C LYS A 54 20.35 8.55 4.57
N LEU A 55 19.33 7.83 5.03
CA LEU A 55 18.73 6.71 4.32
C LEU A 55 17.79 7.17 3.19
N ASN A 56 16.92 8.14 3.47
CA ASN A 56 16.02 8.75 2.52
C ASN A 56 15.99 10.28 2.71
N PRO A 57 16.79 11.04 1.92
CA PRO A 57 16.81 12.50 1.98
C PRO A 57 15.47 13.17 1.67
N GLN A 58 14.55 12.49 0.97
CA GLN A 58 13.18 13.00 0.78
C GLN A 58 12.37 13.00 2.08
N GLY A 59 12.81 12.25 3.09
CA GLY A 59 12.16 12.16 4.39
C GLY A 59 10.81 11.46 4.36
N THR A 60 10.47 10.75 3.28
CA THR A 60 9.19 10.06 3.13
C THR A 60 9.30 8.62 3.61
N VAL A 61 8.21 8.08 4.17
CA VAL A 61 8.05 6.65 4.42
C VAL A 61 7.04 6.10 3.42
N PRO A 62 7.13 4.81 3.07
CA PRO A 62 8.02 3.78 3.59
C PRO A 62 9.41 3.76 2.94
N VAL A 63 10.35 3.04 3.57
CA VAL A 63 11.62 2.63 2.96
C VAL A 63 11.83 1.14 3.21
N LEU A 64 12.10 0.36 2.17
CA LEU A 64 12.49 -1.04 2.29
C LEU A 64 14.00 -1.18 2.13
N VAL A 65 14.66 -1.73 3.14
CA VAL A 65 16.09 -1.96 3.15
C VAL A 65 16.34 -3.47 3.08
N CYS A 66 16.92 -3.92 1.98
CA CYS A 66 17.19 -5.33 1.71
C CYS A 66 18.69 -5.63 1.81
N HIS A 67 19.03 -6.93 1.93
CA HIS A 67 20.41 -7.41 1.89
C HIS A 67 21.36 -6.65 2.85
N GLY A 68 20.89 -6.34 4.06
CA GLY A 68 21.71 -5.69 5.09
C GLY A 68 22.07 -4.24 4.80
N GLY A 69 21.32 -3.57 3.94
CA GLY A 69 21.58 -2.19 3.55
C GLY A 69 22.19 -2.03 2.16
N ALA A 70 22.51 -3.12 1.46
CA ALA A 70 23.06 -3.04 0.11
C ALA A 70 22.03 -2.56 -0.94
N VAL A 71 20.74 -2.76 -0.66
CA VAL A 71 19.66 -2.34 -1.56
C VAL A 71 18.63 -1.56 -0.76
N VAL A 72 18.26 -0.38 -1.24
CA VAL A 72 17.30 0.52 -0.59
C VAL A 72 16.26 0.95 -1.60
N PHE A 73 14.98 0.76 -1.26
CA PHE A 73 13.83 1.23 -2.04
C PHE A 73 13.09 2.30 -1.23
N PRO A 74 13.36 3.60 -1.50
CA PRO A 74 12.92 4.71 -0.64
C PRO A 74 11.57 5.31 -1.06
N ASP A 75 10.67 4.48 -1.60
CA ASP A 75 9.33 4.90 -1.99
C ASP A 75 8.38 3.70 -2.10
N SER A 76 7.12 3.92 -1.75
CA SER A 76 6.09 2.87 -1.78
C SER A 76 5.76 2.33 -3.17
N ASP A 77 5.70 3.16 -4.22
CA ASP A 77 5.50 2.71 -5.60
C ASP A 77 6.74 1.97 -6.11
N VAL A 78 7.93 2.46 -5.75
CA VAL A 78 9.17 1.75 -6.06
C VAL A 78 9.17 0.36 -5.43
N ILE A 79 8.75 0.21 -4.16
CA ILE A 79 8.66 -1.11 -3.52
C ILE A 79 7.69 -2.03 -4.29
N LEU A 80 6.50 -1.54 -4.64
CA LEU A 80 5.53 -2.31 -5.42
C LEU A 80 6.10 -2.70 -6.79
N ASP A 81 6.81 -1.81 -7.49
CA ASP A 81 7.45 -2.13 -8.78
C ASP A 81 8.50 -3.23 -8.65
N GLN A 82 9.25 -3.25 -7.54
CA GLN A 82 10.23 -4.31 -7.29
C GLN A 82 9.58 -5.64 -6.93
N ILE A 83 8.36 -5.62 -6.36
CA ILE A 83 7.54 -6.82 -6.18
C ILE A 83 7.07 -7.33 -7.54
N GLU A 84 6.54 -6.45 -8.40
CA GLU A 84 6.08 -6.80 -9.75
C GLU A 84 7.20 -7.33 -10.63
N LYS A 85 8.43 -6.81 -10.49
CA LYS A 85 9.63 -7.31 -11.18
C LYS A 85 10.21 -8.59 -10.58
N GLY A 86 9.63 -9.09 -9.49
CA GLY A 86 10.18 -10.22 -8.74
C GLY A 86 11.56 -9.96 -8.13
N VAL A 87 11.94 -8.71 -7.86
CA VAL A 87 13.17 -8.39 -7.11
C VAL A 87 12.92 -8.53 -5.61
N VAL A 88 11.76 -8.06 -5.13
CA VAL A 88 11.26 -8.34 -3.78
C VAL A 88 10.31 -9.54 -3.89
N LYS A 89 10.65 -10.66 -3.24
CA LYS A 89 9.91 -11.92 -3.32
C LYS A 89 9.49 -12.40 -1.94
N GLY A 90 8.42 -13.19 -1.92
CA GLY A 90 8.00 -13.98 -0.77
C GLY A 90 7.53 -15.36 -1.19
N ALA A 91 6.56 -15.92 -0.44
CA ALA A 91 6.02 -17.26 -0.67
C ALA A 91 5.05 -17.33 -1.86
N VAL A 92 4.46 -16.20 -2.25
CA VAL A 92 3.51 -16.09 -3.37
C VAL A 92 3.93 -14.94 -4.31
N SER A 93 3.35 -14.90 -5.51
CA SER A 93 3.46 -13.73 -6.40
C SER A 93 2.22 -12.84 -6.27
N LEU A 94 2.41 -11.53 -6.32
CA LEU A 94 1.32 -10.54 -6.41
C LEU A 94 1.19 -9.94 -7.82
N TYR A 95 1.90 -10.52 -8.79
CA TYR A 95 1.89 -10.10 -10.17
C TYR A 95 1.72 -11.30 -11.10
N PRO A 96 0.70 -11.30 -11.98
CA PRO A 96 0.45 -12.41 -12.88
C PRO A 96 1.40 -12.33 -14.08
N ASP A 97 2.54 -13.04 -13.98
CA ASP A 97 3.62 -12.97 -14.96
C ASP A 97 3.20 -13.36 -16.39
N ASP A 98 2.17 -14.20 -16.54
CA ASP A 98 1.72 -14.78 -17.81
C ASP A 98 0.37 -14.23 -18.32
N ASN A 99 -0.20 -13.20 -17.70
CA ASN A 99 -1.48 -12.61 -18.10
C ASN A 99 -1.37 -11.10 -18.33
N GLU A 100 -1.05 -10.71 -19.58
CA GLU A 100 -0.95 -9.30 -19.99
C GLU A 100 -2.23 -8.48 -19.73
N GLY A 101 -3.41 -9.13 -19.78
CA GLY A 101 -4.69 -8.51 -19.49
C GLY A 101 -4.79 -8.05 -18.04
N ASP A 102 -4.37 -8.90 -17.11
CA ASP A 102 -4.36 -8.59 -15.69
C ASP A 102 -3.25 -7.61 -15.34
N GLN A 103 -2.06 -7.74 -15.94
CA GLN A 103 -0.98 -6.76 -15.80
C GLN A 103 -1.40 -5.36 -16.22
N ARG A 104 -2.17 -5.24 -17.32
CA ARG A 104 -2.75 -3.96 -17.75
C ARG A 104 -3.75 -3.43 -16.73
N ARG A 105 -4.65 -4.27 -16.22
CA ARG A 105 -5.61 -3.88 -15.18
C ARG A 105 -4.94 -3.42 -13.89
N ILE A 106 -3.82 -4.04 -13.49
CA ILE A 106 -3.02 -3.59 -12.34
C ILE A 106 -2.54 -2.14 -12.54
N ARG A 107 -2.00 -1.83 -13.72
CA ARG A 107 -1.57 -0.46 -14.06
C ARG A 107 -2.75 0.52 -14.09
N GLU A 108 -3.86 0.14 -14.73
CA GLU A 108 -5.08 0.96 -14.78
C GLU A 108 -5.63 1.27 -13.37
N TRP A 109 -5.59 0.30 -12.45
CA TRP A 109 -5.97 0.54 -11.05
C TRP A 109 -5.03 1.50 -10.34
N ARG A 110 -3.71 1.38 -10.56
CA ARG A 110 -2.74 2.34 -10.03
C ARG A 110 -3.04 3.76 -10.54
N ASP A 111 -3.32 3.91 -11.82
CA ASP A 111 -3.67 5.20 -12.43
C ASP A 111 -4.98 5.78 -11.86
N ARG A 112 -6.01 4.94 -11.68
CA ARG A 112 -7.30 5.34 -11.06
C ARG A 112 -7.11 5.87 -9.66
N ILE A 113 -6.34 5.16 -8.82
CA ILE A 113 -6.06 5.60 -7.46
C ILE A 113 -5.27 6.90 -7.48
N ASN A 114 -4.21 7.00 -8.28
CA ASN A 114 -3.39 8.21 -8.36
C ASN A 114 -4.18 9.43 -8.85
N ALA A 115 -5.09 9.25 -9.81
CA ALA A 115 -6.01 10.31 -10.25
C ALA A 115 -7.03 10.70 -9.18
N MET A 116 -7.46 9.75 -8.35
CA MET A 116 -8.39 9.98 -7.26
C MET A 116 -7.77 10.69 -6.07
N LEU A 117 -6.49 10.45 -5.74
CA LEU A 117 -5.83 11.04 -4.56
C LEU A 117 -5.98 12.57 -4.43
N PRO A 118 -5.67 13.40 -5.44
CA PRO A 118 -5.83 14.85 -5.32
C PRO A 118 -7.30 15.28 -5.19
N VAL A 119 -8.23 14.55 -5.82
CA VAL A 119 -9.67 14.83 -5.70
C VAL A 119 -10.17 14.46 -4.31
N GLY A 120 -9.76 13.30 -3.80
CA GLY A 120 -10.07 12.84 -2.45
C GLY A 120 -9.58 13.82 -1.39
N LYS A 121 -8.37 14.38 -1.57
CA LYS A 121 -7.84 15.43 -0.71
C LYS A 121 -8.80 16.60 -0.56
N LEU A 122 -9.23 17.13 -1.70
CA LEU A 122 -10.12 18.29 -1.72
C LEU A 122 -11.48 17.92 -1.11
N CYS A 123 -12.03 16.77 -1.47
CA CYS A 123 -13.30 16.29 -0.92
C CYS A 123 -13.30 16.18 0.61
N VAL A 124 -12.23 15.67 1.22
CA VAL A 124 -12.12 15.57 2.68
C VAL A 124 -12.02 16.95 3.33
N LEU A 125 -11.22 17.86 2.74
CA LEU A 125 -11.12 19.23 3.24
C LEU A 125 -12.45 19.98 3.11
N ASP A 126 -13.18 19.76 2.03
CA ASP A 126 -14.48 20.37 1.73
C ASP A 126 -15.66 19.62 2.37
N GLN A 127 -15.41 18.49 3.03
CA GLN A 127 -16.42 17.60 3.62
C GLN A 127 -17.54 17.21 2.63
N SER A 128 -17.17 16.94 1.38
CA SER A 128 -18.11 16.64 0.30
C SER A 128 -17.55 15.62 -0.70
N ALA A 129 -18.28 14.53 -0.92
CA ALA A 129 -17.88 13.46 -1.83
C ALA A 129 -18.26 13.71 -3.30
N VAL A 130 -18.93 14.83 -3.64
CA VAL A 130 -19.53 15.04 -4.98
C VAL A 130 -18.52 14.88 -6.11
N ALA A 131 -17.31 15.43 -5.96
CA ALA A 131 -16.27 15.32 -6.99
C ALA A 131 -15.66 13.91 -7.08
N LEU A 132 -15.77 13.07 -6.03
CA LEU A 132 -15.31 11.68 -6.03
C LEU A 132 -16.30 10.74 -6.71
N GLN A 133 -17.61 11.03 -6.69
CA GLN A 133 -18.66 10.16 -7.21
C GLN A 133 -18.38 9.58 -8.62
N PRO A 134 -18.03 10.37 -9.65
CA PRO A 134 -17.76 9.79 -10.98
C PRO A 134 -16.54 8.86 -10.99
N LEU A 135 -15.52 9.13 -10.17
CA LEU A 135 -14.33 8.30 -10.04
C LEU A 135 -14.66 6.99 -9.32
N LEU A 136 -15.39 7.06 -8.21
CA LEU A 136 -15.84 5.92 -7.43
C LEU A 136 -16.78 5.02 -8.24
N GLN A 137 -17.71 5.60 -8.99
CA GLN A 137 -18.59 4.86 -9.90
C GLN A 137 -17.81 4.12 -10.98
N SER A 138 -16.79 4.77 -11.56
CA SER A 138 -15.93 4.12 -12.56
C SER A 138 -15.06 3.01 -11.94
N MET A 139 -14.56 3.21 -10.73
CA MET A 139 -13.78 2.21 -9.99
C MET A 139 -14.64 1.00 -9.59
N ASP A 140 -15.87 1.21 -9.14
CA ASP A 140 -16.83 0.14 -8.82
C ASP A 140 -17.08 -0.77 -10.03
N GLN A 141 -17.29 -0.17 -11.20
CA GLN A 141 -17.45 -0.90 -12.46
C GLN A 141 -16.16 -1.61 -12.91
N ALA A 142 -14.99 -1.13 -12.49
CA ALA A 142 -13.69 -1.70 -12.87
C ALA A 142 -13.26 -2.90 -12.01
N VAL A 143 -13.89 -3.15 -10.86
CA VAL A 143 -13.62 -4.37 -10.06
C VAL A 143 -13.90 -5.59 -10.94
N VAL A 144 -13.10 -6.66 -10.85
CA VAL A 144 -13.30 -7.86 -11.69
C VAL A 144 -13.90 -9.02 -10.90
N GLY A 145 -13.38 -9.31 -9.71
CA GLY A 145 -13.80 -10.44 -8.88
C GLY A 145 -13.84 -10.06 -7.39
N PRO A 146 -13.62 -11.02 -6.48
CA PRO A 146 -13.46 -10.71 -5.05
C PRO A 146 -12.27 -9.78 -4.79
N TYR A 147 -11.28 -9.76 -5.71
CA TYR A 147 -10.18 -8.80 -5.77
C TYR A 147 -10.27 -7.94 -7.04
N LEU A 148 -9.51 -6.83 -7.06
CA LEU A 148 -9.64 -5.80 -8.09
C LEU A 148 -9.42 -6.34 -9.51
N VAL A 149 -8.54 -7.33 -9.67
CA VAL A 149 -8.13 -7.88 -10.97
C VAL A 149 -8.61 -9.33 -11.17
N GLY A 150 -9.36 -9.90 -10.22
CA GLY A 150 -9.95 -11.23 -10.37
C GLY A 150 -10.01 -12.01 -9.05
N GLU A 151 -9.60 -13.27 -9.10
CA GLU A 151 -9.70 -14.22 -7.97
C GLU A 151 -8.52 -14.16 -7.00
N GLN A 152 -7.42 -13.49 -7.37
CA GLN A 152 -6.19 -13.43 -6.56
C GLN A 152 -5.84 -12.00 -6.18
N ILE A 153 -5.24 -11.85 -4.99
CA ILE A 153 -4.68 -10.57 -4.53
C ILE A 153 -3.51 -10.19 -5.43
N THR A 154 -3.48 -8.93 -5.85
CA THR A 154 -2.38 -8.35 -6.64
C THR A 154 -1.82 -7.09 -5.99
N THR A 155 -0.78 -6.51 -6.58
CA THR A 155 -0.31 -5.18 -6.18
C THR A 155 -1.36 -4.09 -6.35
N ALA A 156 -2.38 -4.28 -7.21
CA ALA A 156 -3.51 -3.36 -7.34
C ALA A 156 -4.29 -3.26 -6.03
N ASP A 157 -4.62 -4.39 -5.40
CA ASP A 157 -5.34 -4.43 -4.13
C ASP A 157 -4.54 -3.75 -3.01
N CYS A 158 -3.24 -4.06 -2.94
CA CYS A 158 -2.33 -3.47 -1.97
C CYS A 158 -2.22 -1.95 -2.15
N HIS A 159 -2.17 -1.47 -3.40
CA HIS A 159 -2.12 -0.05 -3.74
C HIS A 159 -3.42 0.68 -3.37
N ALA A 160 -4.57 0.09 -3.68
CA ALA A 160 -5.87 0.74 -3.53
C ALA A 160 -6.41 0.72 -2.09
N PHE A 161 -6.22 -0.40 -1.38
CA PHE A 161 -6.86 -0.66 -0.09
C PHE A 161 -6.69 0.48 0.92
N PRO A 162 -5.48 1.00 1.21
CA PRO A 162 -5.31 2.04 2.22
C PRO A 162 -6.15 3.30 1.97
N PHE A 163 -6.36 3.66 0.71
CA PHE A 163 -7.03 4.90 0.35
C PHE A 163 -8.55 4.73 0.32
N LEU A 164 -9.02 3.68 -0.36
CA LEU A 164 -10.45 3.41 -0.45
C LEU A 164 -11.05 3.01 0.90
N TRP A 165 -10.27 2.32 1.76
CA TRP A 165 -10.68 2.01 3.13
C TRP A 165 -10.91 3.28 3.96
N ARG A 166 -10.00 4.27 3.88
CA ARG A 166 -10.16 5.56 4.57
C ARG A 166 -11.29 6.40 3.98
N LEU A 167 -11.46 6.41 2.65
CA LEU A 167 -12.61 7.09 2.03
C LEU A 167 -13.94 6.46 2.43
N ASN A 168 -13.97 5.14 2.66
CA ASN A 168 -15.16 4.47 3.17
C ASN A 168 -15.51 4.88 4.60
N ASP A 169 -14.52 5.04 5.47
CA ASP A 169 -14.75 5.59 6.82
C ASP A 169 -15.24 7.05 6.77
N GLU A 170 -14.71 7.85 5.84
CA GLU A 170 -15.05 9.27 5.72
C GLU A 170 -16.42 9.53 5.08
N PHE A 171 -16.74 8.82 4.00
CA PHE A 171 -17.87 9.16 3.11
C PHE A 171 -18.91 8.06 2.95
N ASP A 172 -18.74 6.89 3.57
CA ASP A 172 -19.60 5.72 3.38
C ASP A 172 -19.75 5.32 1.90
N LEU A 173 -18.94 4.36 1.46
CA LEU A 173 -18.97 3.87 0.08
C LEU A 173 -20.01 2.78 -0.16
N THR A 174 -21.01 2.60 0.71
CA THR A 174 -22.00 1.52 0.58
C THR A 174 -22.82 1.55 -0.70
N GLU A 175 -22.94 2.69 -1.40
CA GLU A 175 -23.58 2.75 -2.72
C GLU A 175 -22.77 2.00 -3.81
N TYR A 176 -21.44 1.95 -3.68
CA TYR A 176 -20.52 1.28 -4.59
C TYR A 176 -20.36 -0.19 -4.18
N LYS A 177 -21.32 -1.03 -4.59
CA LYS A 177 -21.48 -2.40 -4.07
C LYS A 177 -20.27 -3.31 -4.31
N ARG A 178 -19.56 -3.14 -5.42
CA ARG A 178 -18.41 -3.98 -5.79
C ARG A 178 -17.18 -3.54 -5.03
N LEU A 179 -16.95 -2.23 -4.90
CA LEU A 179 -15.93 -1.69 -3.99
C LEU A 179 -16.20 -2.14 -2.56
N GLN A 180 -17.44 -2.08 -2.10
CA GLN A 180 -17.75 -2.44 -0.73
C GLN A 180 -17.61 -3.94 -0.45
N SER A 181 -17.97 -4.78 -1.42
CA SER A 181 -17.68 -6.22 -1.34
C SER A 181 -16.17 -6.46 -1.27
N TRP A 182 -15.39 -5.79 -2.13
CA TRP A 182 -13.93 -5.90 -2.17
C TRP A 182 -13.27 -5.43 -0.88
N LEU A 183 -13.69 -4.30 -0.31
CA LEU A 183 -13.18 -3.78 0.97
C LEU A 183 -13.37 -4.81 2.08
N LYS A 184 -14.59 -5.35 2.21
CA LYS A 184 -14.89 -6.40 3.19
C LYS A 184 -14.02 -7.63 2.98
N THR A 185 -13.88 -8.09 1.73
CA THR A 185 -13.00 -9.22 1.40
C THR A 185 -11.56 -8.95 1.82
N CYS A 186 -11.03 -7.75 1.57
CA CYS A 186 -9.68 -7.39 2.01
C CYS A 186 -9.56 -7.35 3.53
N GLU A 187 -10.50 -6.76 4.26
CA GLU A 187 -10.50 -6.72 5.73
C GLU A 187 -10.58 -8.11 6.39
N GLU A 188 -11.16 -9.08 5.67
CA GLU A 188 -11.21 -10.48 6.10
C GLU A 188 -9.84 -11.19 5.98
N GLN A 189 -8.95 -10.70 5.10
CA GLN A 189 -7.61 -11.23 4.93
C GLN A 189 -6.67 -10.82 6.07
N THR A 190 -6.00 -11.80 6.66
CA THR A 190 -5.03 -11.58 7.74
C THR A 190 -3.93 -10.58 7.35
N ALA A 191 -3.48 -10.62 6.09
CA ALA A 191 -2.44 -9.72 5.59
C ALA A 191 -2.85 -8.25 5.69
N PHE A 192 -4.04 -7.88 5.20
CA PHE A 192 -4.54 -6.52 5.27
C PHE A 192 -4.91 -6.12 6.70
N ARG A 193 -5.60 -7.00 7.45
CA ARG A 193 -6.04 -6.75 8.82
C ARG A 193 -4.90 -6.32 9.74
N LYS A 194 -3.72 -6.94 9.62
CA LYS A 194 -2.53 -6.59 10.41
C LYS A 194 -2.04 -5.15 10.19
N THR A 195 -2.34 -4.57 9.03
CA THR A 195 -1.90 -3.23 8.66
C THR A 195 -2.87 -2.13 9.10
N ILE A 196 -4.13 -2.49 9.39
CA ILE A 196 -5.17 -1.56 9.82
C ILE A 196 -4.83 -1.02 11.21
N GLN A 197 -4.94 0.30 11.39
CA GLN A 197 -4.72 0.96 12.67
C GLN A 197 -6.05 1.50 13.21
N SER A 198 -6.24 1.41 14.52
CA SER A 198 -7.43 1.95 15.22
C SER A 198 -7.55 3.47 15.17
N SER A 199 -6.45 4.15 14.86
CA SER A 199 -6.43 5.58 14.57
C SER A 199 -5.47 5.85 13.43
N TRP A 200 -5.87 6.76 12.56
CA TRP A 200 -5.10 7.17 11.40
C TRP A 200 -5.32 8.67 11.16
N TRP A 201 -4.54 9.26 10.27
CA TRP A 201 -4.76 10.63 9.82
C TRP A 201 -4.66 10.64 8.31
N TRP A 202 -5.44 11.52 7.67
CA TRP A 202 -5.18 11.87 6.30
C TRP A 202 -3.84 12.58 6.23
N TRP A 203 -2.91 12.02 5.46
CA TRP A 203 -1.86 12.83 4.87
C TRP A 203 -2.19 12.95 3.39
N TRP A 204 -2.06 14.18 2.93
CA TRP A 204 -2.14 14.56 1.55
C TRP A 204 -0.93 15.43 1.21
#